data_AF-A0A6P7FSC7-F1
#
_entry.id   AF-A0A6P7FSC7-F1
#
_cell.length_a   1.000
_cell.length_b   1.000
_cell.length_c   1.000
_cell.angle_alpha   90.00
_cell.angle_beta   90.00
_cell.angle_gamma   90.00
#
_symmetry.space_group_name_H-M   'P 1'
#
loop_
_entity.id
_entity.type
_entity.pdbx_description
1 polymer ?
#
loop_
_entity_poly.entity_id
_entity_poly.type
_entity_poly.pdbx_seq_one_letter_code
_entity_poly.pdbx_strand_id
1 'polypeptide(L)'
;MAATAAPHIPRRLFITDSVLQLQFLIDTGADLSVLPRKICTATRPSTVCLYSATGSCIQTYGQRQLSLNLGLDQPVTWTFVVADVTTPILGADFLTHYGISVDMRNKRLVSSNMSSSITCVSRRVKVPEVGLSTAHPYDRPAATIPEDTERVQHYIETRGTPVFSKPRRLPPDRFQAARAEFDELMQAGIIRPSKTSWIHQIVFKLHEQNSMS
;
A
#
# COMPACT_ATOMS: atom_id res chain seq x y z
N MET A 1 -22.24 16.62 15.63
CA MET A 1 -22.09 15.32 16.32
C MET A 1 -20.76 14.72 15.89
N ALA A 2 -19.82 14.58 16.83
CA ALA A 2 -18.51 14.01 16.56
C ALA A 2 -18.65 12.49 16.41
N ALA A 3 -18.25 11.94 15.26
CA ALA A 3 -18.09 10.50 15.11
C ALA A 3 -16.95 10.06 16.04
N THR A 4 -17.29 9.37 17.13
CA THR A 4 -16.31 8.65 17.95
C THR A 4 -15.72 7.54 17.09
N ALA A 5 -14.54 7.79 16.51
CA ALA A 5 -13.76 6.78 15.82
C ALA A 5 -13.49 5.61 16.78
N ALA A 6 -13.90 4.40 16.40
CA ALA A 6 -13.60 3.20 17.17
C ALA A 6 -12.08 3.05 17.32
N PRO A 7 -11.57 2.68 18.51
CA PRO A 7 -10.13 2.57 18.74
C PRO A 7 -9.51 1.59 17.73
N HIS A 8 -8.58 2.08 16.91
CA HIS A 8 -7.93 1.27 15.88
C HIS A 8 -7.11 0.13 16.52
N ILE A 9 -7.58 -1.11 16.36
CA ILE A 9 -6.88 -2.29 16.84
C ILE A 9 -5.66 -2.52 15.91
N PRO A 10 -4.44 -2.47 16.44
CA PRO A 10 -3.23 -2.68 15.64
C PRO A 10 -3.19 -4.09 15.07
N ARG A 11 -2.90 -4.21 13.77
CA ARG A 11 -2.80 -5.51 13.11
C ARG A 11 -1.37 -6.01 12.91
N ARG A 12 -0.38 -5.11 13.03
CA ARG A 12 1.06 -5.41 12.92
C ARG A 12 1.49 -6.40 13.99
N LEU A 13 2.36 -7.33 13.60
CA LEU A 13 2.90 -8.36 14.47
C LEU A 13 4.30 -7.99 14.91
N PHE A 14 4.57 -8.19 16.19
CA PHE A 14 5.89 -8.04 16.76
C PHE A 14 6.28 -9.31 17.51
N ILE A 15 7.57 -9.61 17.46
CA ILE A 15 8.20 -10.68 18.23
C ILE A 15 9.34 -10.07 19.04
N THR A 16 9.51 -10.53 20.28
CA THR A 16 10.57 -10.05 21.15
C THR A 16 11.59 -11.15 21.35
N ASP A 17 12.85 -10.82 21.11
CA ASP A 17 13.96 -11.66 21.49
C ASP A 17 14.09 -11.71 23.02
N SER A 18 14.08 -12.91 23.58
CA SER A 18 14.09 -13.09 25.04
C SER A 18 15.45 -12.77 25.69
N VAL A 19 16.56 -12.78 24.94
CA VAL A 19 17.91 -12.57 25.47
C VAL A 19 18.36 -11.13 25.27
N LEU A 20 18.24 -10.63 24.03
CA LEU A 20 18.61 -9.28 23.62
C LEU A 20 17.55 -8.24 24.00
N GLN A 21 16.34 -8.66 24.36
CA GLN A 21 15.20 -7.80 24.65
C GLN A 21 14.87 -6.84 23.48
N LEU A 22 15.23 -7.24 22.26
CA LEU A 22 14.92 -6.50 21.04
C LEU A 22 13.58 -6.96 20.48
N GLN A 23 12.71 -5.99 20.20
CA GLN A 23 11.43 -6.25 19.57
C GLN A 23 11.52 -5.98 18.06
N PHE A 24 11.17 -6.99 17.27
CA PHE A 24 11.19 -6.96 15.81
C PHE A 24 9.77 -6.86 15.27
N LEU A 25 9.58 -6.00 14.27
CA LEU A 25 8.41 -6.00 13.41
C LEU A 25 8.53 -7.14 12.40
N ILE A 26 7.47 -7.94 12.26
CA ILE A 26 7.35 -8.91 11.18
C ILE A 26 6.82 -8.18 9.95
N ASP A 27 7.63 -8.13 8.89
CA ASP A 27 7.28 -7.41 7.65
C ASP A 27 7.55 -8.27 6.41
N THR A 28 6.49 -8.86 5.88
CA THR A 28 6.57 -9.65 4.63
C THR A 28 6.77 -8.77 3.39
N GLY A 29 6.62 -7.44 3.51
CA GLY A 29 6.83 -6.50 2.42
C GLY A 29 8.28 -5.97 2.32
N ALA A 30 9.15 -6.34 3.26
CA ALA A 30 10.57 -6.01 3.22
C ALA A 30 11.37 -7.21 2.72
N ASP A 31 12.19 -7.04 1.68
CA ASP A 31 13.01 -8.14 1.16
C ASP A 31 14.10 -8.58 2.14
N LEU A 32 14.68 -7.64 2.89
CA LEU A 32 15.80 -7.87 3.80
C LEU A 32 15.44 -7.56 5.24
N SER A 33 16.06 -8.28 6.17
CA SER A 33 15.95 -8.04 7.60
C SER A 33 16.91 -6.93 8.04
N VAL A 34 16.40 -5.98 8.82
CA VAL A 34 17.08 -4.70 9.08
C VAL A 34 17.16 -4.41 10.59
N LEU A 35 18.31 -3.88 11.02
CA LEU A 35 18.51 -3.31 12.35
C LEU A 35 18.66 -1.79 12.27
N PRO A 36 18.04 -1.03 13.20
CA PRO A 36 18.31 0.38 13.39
C PRO A 36 19.79 0.64 13.65
N ARG A 37 20.36 1.64 12.97
CA ARG A 37 21.72 2.11 13.26
C ARG A 37 21.91 2.48 14.74
N LYS A 38 20.88 3.05 15.37
CA LYS A 38 20.92 3.50 16.77
C LYS A 38 21.24 2.39 17.78
N ILE A 39 20.93 1.13 17.45
CA ILE A 39 21.17 -0.02 18.34
C ILE A 39 22.40 -0.85 17.92
N CYS A 40 23.13 -0.40 16.89
CA CYS A 40 24.30 -1.10 16.37
C CYS A 40 25.51 -0.17 16.25
N THR A 41 26.52 -0.44 17.08
CA THR A 41 27.79 0.30 17.08
C THR A 41 28.86 -0.33 16.19
N ALA A 42 28.92 -1.68 16.15
CA ALA A 42 29.87 -2.43 15.34
C ALA A 42 29.17 -3.10 14.14
N THR A 43 29.74 -2.92 12.96
CA THR A 43 29.22 -3.45 11.69
C THR A 43 30.36 -3.95 10.81
N ARG A 44 30.05 -4.92 9.95
CA ARG A 44 30.93 -5.33 8.84
C ARG A 44 30.57 -4.52 7.59
N PRO A 45 31.54 -4.12 6.76
CA PRO A 45 31.24 -3.45 5.49
C PRO A 45 30.29 -4.28 4.62
N SER A 46 29.39 -3.61 3.91
CA SER A 46 28.45 -4.22 2.98
C SER A 46 28.13 -3.24 1.86
N THR A 47 27.90 -3.76 0.65
CA THR A 47 27.50 -2.99 -0.53
C THR A 47 25.98 -2.92 -0.72
N VAL A 48 25.21 -3.44 0.23
CA VAL A 48 23.73 -3.45 0.14
C VAL A 48 23.18 -2.03 0.23
N CYS A 49 22.35 -1.68 -0.74
CA CYS A 49 21.54 -0.46 -0.75
C CYS A 49 20.07 -0.84 -0.52
N LEU A 50 19.37 -0.10 0.33
CA LEU A 50 17.97 -0.31 0.63
C LEU A 50 17.13 0.83 0.05
N TYR A 51 15.91 0.51 -0.38
CA TYR A 51 14.94 1.48 -0.87
C TYR A 51 13.60 1.26 -0.18
N SER A 52 12.93 2.35 0.16
CA SER A 52 11.56 2.30 0.68
C SER A 52 10.56 2.00 -0.45
N ALA A 53 9.31 1.70 -0.08
CA ALA A 53 8.22 1.55 -1.05
C ALA A 53 7.95 2.82 -1.90
N THR A 54 8.47 3.98 -1.48
CA THR A 54 8.39 5.23 -2.26
C THR A 54 9.54 5.40 -3.26
N GLY A 55 10.50 4.47 -3.29
CA GLY A 55 11.73 4.57 -4.09
C GLY A 55 12.83 5.42 -3.43
N SER A 56 12.57 6.04 -2.28
CA SER A 56 13.60 6.80 -1.55
C SER A 56 14.68 5.87 -1.01
N CYS A 57 15.95 6.26 -1.17
CA CYS A 57 17.11 5.55 -0.63
C CYS A 57 17.07 5.56 0.91
N ILE A 58 17.32 4.40 1.51
CA ILE A 58 17.51 4.24 2.95
C ILE A 58 19.01 4.03 3.18
N GLN A 59 19.63 4.94 3.94
CA GLN A 59 21.05 4.87 4.23
C GLN A 59 21.40 3.58 4.98
N THR A 60 22.38 2.83 4.47
CA THR A 60 22.92 1.63 5.09
C THR A 60 24.30 1.88 5.68
N TYR A 61 24.69 1.05 6.64
CA TYR A 61 25.89 1.21 7.47
C TYR A 61 26.69 -0.08 7.64
N GLY A 62 26.46 -1.06 6.75
CA GLY A 62 27.02 -2.39 6.82
C GLY A 62 26.04 -3.44 7.32
N GLN A 63 26.59 -4.57 7.77
CA GLN A 63 25.82 -5.71 8.25
C GLN A 63 26.26 -6.14 9.65
N ARG A 64 25.35 -6.76 10.39
CA ARG A 64 25.61 -7.32 11.71
C ARG A 64 24.91 -8.66 11.86
N GLN A 65 25.64 -9.67 12.31
CA GLN A 65 25.08 -10.97 12.66
C GLN A 65 24.61 -10.96 14.12
N LEU A 66 23.42 -11.48 14.37
CA LEU A 66 22.86 -11.69 15.71
C LEU A 66 22.40 -13.14 15.87
N SER A 67 22.53 -13.68 17.07
CA SER A 67 21.85 -14.90 17.49
C SER A 67 20.59 -14.51 18.26
N LEU A 68 19.45 -15.04 17.82
CA LEU A 68 18.12 -14.66 18.29
C LEU A 68 17.43 -15.84 18.97
N ASN A 69 16.89 -15.59 20.16
CA ASN A 69 15.97 -16.48 20.85
C ASN A 69 14.55 -15.92 20.78
N LEU A 70 13.88 -16.27 19.69
CA LEU A 70 12.51 -15.85 19.36
C LEU A 70 11.43 -16.80 19.90
N GLY A 71 11.79 -17.80 20.72
CA GLY A 71 10.85 -18.85 21.15
C GLY A 71 10.62 -19.95 20.11
N LEU A 72 11.52 -20.08 19.13
CA LEU A 72 11.63 -21.25 18.27
C LEU A 72 12.28 -22.42 19.03
N ASP A 73 12.23 -23.62 18.46
CA ASP A 73 12.81 -24.84 19.07
C ASP A 73 14.31 -24.69 19.39
N GLN A 74 15.02 -23.85 18.65
CA GLN A 74 16.43 -23.51 18.86
C GLN A 74 16.69 -22.02 18.56
N PRO A 75 17.73 -21.40 19.18
CA PRO A 75 18.19 -20.08 18.78
C PRO A 75 18.62 -20.05 17.31
N VAL A 76 18.29 -18.97 16.61
CA VAL A 76 18.58 -18.79 15.17
C VAL A 76 19.57 -17.67 14.95
N THR A 77 20.52 -17.86 14.04
CA THR A 77 21.54 -16.86 13.74
C THR A 77 21.28 -16.21 12.39
N TRP A 78 21.15 -14.88 12.37
CA TRP A 78 20.83 -14.13 11.15
C TRP A 78 21.74 -12.92 10.93
N THR A 79 22.03 -12.62 9.68
CA THR A 79 22.80 -11.44 9.27
C THR A 79 21.86 -10.34 8.84
N PHE A 80 21.84 -9.24 9.59
CA PHE A 80 21.00 -8.08 9.34
C PHE A 80 21.76 -7.00 8.60
N VAL A 81 21.04 -6.23 7.77
CA VAL A 81 21.53 -4.95 7.26
C VAL A 81 21.30 -3.89 8.33
N VAL A 82 22.31 -3.07 8.63
CA VAL A 82 22.17 -1.93 9.54
C VAL A 82 21.82 -0.70 8.72
N ALA A 83 20.69 -0.07 9.03
CA ALA A 83 20.17 1.05 8.24
C ALA A 83 19.53 2.14 9.10
N ASP A 84 19.25 3.30 8.49
CA ASP A 84 18.53 4.41 9.13
C ASP A 84 17.02 4.12 9.19
N VAL A 85 16.65 3.22 10.11
CA VAL A 85 15.27 2.85 10.41
C VAL A 85 15.02 2.97 11.91
N THR A 86 13.76 3.13 12.31
CA THR A 86 13.39 3.31 13.73
C THR A 86 13.06 2.00 14.45
N THR A 87 12.79 0.93 13.72
CA THR A 87 12.29 -0.33 14.27
C THR A 87 13.03 -1.50 13.61
N PRO A 88 13.53 -2.49 14.39
CA PRO A 88 14.06 -3.72 13.83
C PRO A 88 13.00 -4.46 13.01
N ILE A 89 13.39 -4.99 11.86
CA ILE A 89 12.49 -5.68 10.93
C ILE A 89 13.03 -7.08 10.66
N LEU A 90 12.17 -8.09 10.78
CA LEU A 90 12.37 -9.40 10.18
C LEU A 90 11.63 -9.42 8.84
N GLY A 91 12.42 -9.45 7.78
CA GLY A 91 11.97 -9.40 6.39
C GLY A 91 11.72 -10.77 5.78
N ALA A 92 11.36 -10.78 4.50
CA ALA A 92 11.11 -11.97 3.71
C ALA A 92 12.34 -12.89 3.62
N ASP A 93 13.56 -12.35 3.58
CA ASP A 93 14.81 -13.12 3.63
C ASP A 93 14.87 -14.09 4.82
N PHE A 94 14.59 -13.59 6.02
CA PHE A 94 14.59 -14.40 7.25
C PHE A 94 13.42 -15.37 7.27
N LEU A 95 12.21 -14.89 6.95
CA LEU A 95 10.99 -15.68 7.00
C LEU A 95 11.05 -16.87 6.03
N THR A 96 11.54 -16.63 4.81
CA THR A 96 11.69 -17.70 3.80
C THR A 96 12.80 -18.67 4.16
N HIS A 97 13.95 -18.19 4.63
CA HIS A 97 15.07 -19.04 5.04
C HIS A 97 14.68 -20.06 6.12
N TYR A 98 13.92 -19.61 7.13
CA TYR A 98 13.47 -20.48 8.23
C TYR A 98 12.11 -21.15 7.99
N GLY A 99 11.51 -21.00 6.81
CA GLY A 99 10.22 -21.62 6.48
C GLY A 99 9.06 -21.14 7.37
N ILE A 100 9.07 -19.86 7.74
CA ILE A 100 8.10 -19.25 8.66
C ILE A 100 6.94 -18.64 7.87
N SER A 101 5.73 -19.10 8.17
CA SER A 101 4.46 -18.55 7.71
C SER A 101 3.87 -17.59 8.73
N VAL A 102 3.29 -16.49 8.26
CA VAL A 102 2.70 -15.44 9.11
C VAL A 102 1.18 -15.60 9.18
N ASP A 103 0.65 -15.95 10.36
CA ASP A 103 -0.78 -16.06 10.62
C ASP A 103 -1.29 -14.78 11.30
N MET A 104 -1.75 -13.85 10.46
CA MET A 104 -2.24 -12.54 10.89
C MET A 104 -3.53 -12.58 11.71
N ARG A 105 -4.35 -13.63 11.53
CA ARG A 105 -5.63 -13.82 12.22
C ARG A 105 -5.39 -14.24 13.65
N ASN A 106 -4.56 -15.27 13.84
CA ASN A 106 -4.25 -15.81 15.16
C ASN A 106 -3.04 -15.14 15.82
N LYS A 107 -2.45 -14.11 15.17
CA LYS A 107 -1.30 -13.35 15.67
C LYS A 107 -0.13 -14.27 16.01
N ARG A 108 0.23 -15.18 15.11
CA ARG A 108 1.32 -16.15 15.34
C ARG A 108 2.21 -16.34 14.12
N LEU A 109 3.41 -16.82 14.36
CA LEU A 109 4.32 -17.35 13.35
C LEU A 109 4.26 -18.87 13.42
N VAL A 110 4.14 -19.51 12.27
CA VAL A 110 4.09 -20.97 12.14
C VAL A 110 5.26 -21.40 11.27
N SER A 111 6.17 -22.18 11.81
CA SER A 111 7.25 -22.77 11.03
C SER A 111 6.78 -24.11 10.44
N SER A 112 7.05 -24.36 9.16
CA SER A 112 6.73 -25.63 8.51
C SER A 112 7.64 -26.80 8.94
N ASN A 113 8.81 -26.43 9.46
CA ASN A 113 9.97 -27.26 9.72
C ASN A 113 10.30 -27.34 11.22
N MET A 114 9.59 -26.58 12.05
CA MET A 114 9.66 -26.65 13.51
C MET A 114 8.28 -26.96 14.08
N SER A 115 8.26 -27.65 15.23
CA SER A 115 7.02 -28.10 15.85
C SER A 115 6.28 -26.97 16.58
N SER A 116 6.98 -25.87 16.86
CA SER A 116 6.48 -24.73 17.63
C SER A 116 5.85 -23.64 16.76
N SER A 117 4.69 -23.14 17.19
CA SER A 117 4.13 -21.87 16.74
C SER A 117 4.41 -20.78 17.76
N ILE A 118 4.88 -19.61 17.31
CA ILE A 118 5.20 -18.49 18.21
C ILE A 118 4.09 -17.46 18.18
N THR A 119 3.51 -17.16 19.34
CA THR A 119 2.56 -16.07 19.49
C THR A 119 3.27 -14.72 19.37
N CYS A 120 2.80 -13.90 18.45
CA CYS A 120 3.22 -12.51 18.27
C CYS A 120 2.33 -11.56 19.07
N VAL A 121 2.91 -10.42 19.45
CA VAL A 121 2.18 -9.35 20.11
C VAL A 121 1.77 -8.30 19.09
N SER A 122 0.52 -7.84 19.14
CA SER A 122 0.07 -6.70 18.34
C SER A 122 0.28 -5.39 19.10
N ARG A 123 1.10 -4.48 18.56
CA ARG A 123 1.42 -3.21 19.23
C ARG A 123 0.53 -2.07 18.78
N ARG A 124 -0.12 -1.36 19.71
CA ARG A 124 -0.85 -0.11 19.41
C ARG A 124 0.17 0.93 18.96
N VAL A 125 0.10 1.31 17.69
CA VAL A 125 0.86 2.45 17.17
C VAL A 125 -0.10 3.63 17.12
N LYS A 126 0.34 4.79 17.62
CA LYS A 126 -0.32 6.06 17.28
C LYS A 126 -0.06 6.30 15.80
N VAL A 127 -0.95 5.79 14.95
CA VAL A 127 -0.93 6.11 13.52
C VAL A 127 -1.65 7.46 13.41
N PRO A 128 -1.12 8.47 12.70
CA PRO A 128 -1.96 9.55 12.21
C PRO A 128 -3.12 8.89 11.47
N GLU A 129 -4.34 9.26 11.80
CA GLU A 129 -5.53 8.67 11.21
C GLU A 129 -5.49 8.88 9.68
N VAL A 130 -4.92 7.93 8.95
CA VAL A 130 -5.23 7.76 7.53
C VAL A 130 -6.58 7.08 7.56
N GLY A 131 -7.62 7.90 7.66
CA GLY A 131 -8.98 7.44 7.43
C GLY A 131 -8.98 6.78 6.06
N LEU A 132 -9.05 5.45 6.03
CA LEU A 132 -9.49 4.77 4.84
C LEU A 132 -10.95 5.17 4.70
N SER A 133 -11.20 6.21 3.91
CA SER A 133 -12.55 6.62 3.57
C SER A 133 -13.23 5.40 2.97
N THR A 134 -14.22 4.86 3.68
CA THR A 134 -15.15 3.87 3.16
C THR A 134 -16.13 4.50 2.17
N ALA A 135 -15.93 5.77 1.79
CA ALA A 135 -16.63 6.34 0.65
C ALA A 135 -16.21 5.56 -0.60
N HIS A 136 -17.14 4.77 -1.13
CA HIS A 136 -17.12 4.46 -2.54
C HIS A 136 -16.96 5.77 -3.30
N PRO A 137 -16.18 5.83 -4.40
CA PRO A 137 -15.91 7.07 -5.14
C PRO A 137 -17.17 7.82 -5.64
N TYR A 138 -18.36 7.25 -5.48
CA TYR A 138 -19.64 7.76 -5.93
C TYR A 138 -20.58 8.24 -4.81
N ASP A 139 -20.27 7.97 -3.54
CA ASP A 139 -21.10 8.42 -2.41
C ASP A 139 -20.50 9.68 -1.78
N ARG A 140 -20.56 10.79 -2.50
CA ARG A 140 -20.35 12.11 -1.90
C ARG A 140 -21.67 12.88 -1.96
N PRO A 141 -22.32 13.19 -0.83
CA PRO A 141 -23.35 14.22 -0.85
C PRO A 141 -22.71 15.50 -1.36
N ALA A 142 -23.38 16.19 -2.29
CA ALA A 142 -22.91 17.41 -2.93
C ALA A 142 -22.42 18.40 -1.86
N ALA A 143 -21.11 18.41 -1.63
CA ALA A 143 -20.49 19.31 -0.68
C ALA A 143 -20.45 20.68 -1.35
N THR A 144 -21.13 21.63 -0.72
CA THR A 144 -21.07 23.05 -1.04
C THR A 144 -19.60 23.45 -1.18
N ILE A 145 -19.21 23.80 -2.41
CA ILE A 145 -17.84 24.20 -2.73
C ILE A 145 -17.59 25.52 -1.99
N PRO A 146 -16.58 25.62 -1.11
CA PRO A 146 -16.17 26.88 -0.54
C PRO A 146 -15.75 27.81 -1.68
N GLU A 147 -16.33 29.00 -1.70
CA GLU A 147 -16.14 30.03 -2.72
C GLU A 147 -14.77 30.70 -2.57
N ASP A 148 -13.69 29.92 -2.59
CA ASP A 148 -12.33 30.41 -2.85
C ASP A 148 -11.39 29.22 -3.13
N THR A 149 -11.33 28.78 -4.39
CA THR A 149 -10.20 27.99 -4.86
C THR A 149 -9.66 28.67 -6.10
N GLU A 150 -8.46 29.24 -5.97
CA GLU A 150 -7.66 29.63 -7.12
C GLU A 150 -7.65 28.46 -8.11
N ARG A 151 -8.00 28.76 -9.36
CA ARG A 151 -8.31 27.80 -10.42
C ARG A 151 -7.06 26.99 -10.79
N VAL A 152 -6.75 25.94 -10.03
CA VAL A 152 -5.66 25.01 -10.36
C VAL A 152 -6.04 24.28 -11.65
N GLN A 153 -5.35 24.63 -12.74
CA GLN A 153 -5.46 23.92 -14.01
C GLN A 153 -4.38 22.83 -14.06
N HIS A 154 -4.79 21.57 -14.11
CA HIS A 154 -3.89 20.47 -14.42
C HIS A 154 -3.79 20.33 -15.95
N TYR A 155 -2.59 20.49 -16.50
CA TYR A 155 -2.29 20.20 -17.91
C TYR A 155 -1.37 18.98 -18.00
N ILE A 156 -1.64 18.09 -18.96
CA ILE A 156 -0.78 16.96 -19.30
C ILE A 156 -0.12 17.29 -20.64
N GLU A 157 1.19 17.47 -20.63
CA GLU A 157 1.97 17.69 -21.86
C GLU A 157 2.09 16.36 -22.62
N THR A 158 1.37 16.23 -23.74
CA THR A 158 1.48 15.07 -24.64
C THR A 158 2.32 15.43 -25.86
N ARG A 159 3.27 14.56 -26.24
CA ARG A 159 4.09 14.73 -27.46
C ARG A 159 3.78 13.59 -28.44
N GLY A 160 3.40 13.93 -29.67
CA GLY A 160 3.15 12.99 -30.77
C GLY A 160 1.73 12.40 -30.81
N THR A 161 1.29 11.89 -31.97
CA THR A 161 -0.08 11.39 -32.20
C THR A 161 -0.50 10.30 -31.20
N PRO A 162 -1.78 10.29 -30.78
CA PRO A 162 -2.32 9.28 -29.87
C PRO A 162 -2.08 7.86 -30.35
N VAL A 163 -1.65 6.99 -29.44
CA VAL A 163 -1.55 5.56 -29.72
C VAL A 163 -2.97 4.97 -29.73
N PHE A 164 -3.45 4.59 -30.90
CA PHE A 164 -4.71 3.87 -31.04
C PHE A 164 -4.53 2.40 -30.65
N SER A 165 -5.34 1.91 -29.72
CA SER A 165 -5.45 0.48 -29.41
C SER A 165 -6.80 -0.05 -29.90
N LYS A 166 -6.81 -1.25 -30.49
CA LYS A 166 -8.07 -1.89 -30.91
C LYS A 166 -8.90 -2.24 -29.68
N PRO A 167 -10.19 -1.87 -29.62
CA PRO A 167 -11.09 -2.31 -28.55
C PRO A 167 -11.08 -3.83 -28.43
N ARG A 168 -11.03 -4.35 -27.21
CA ARG A 168 -11.17 -5.79 -26.97
C ARG A 168 -12.59 -6.23 -27.30
N ARG A 169 -12.74 -7.39 -27.94
CA ARG A 169 -14.06 -7.97 -28.23
C ARG A 169 -14.81 -8.23 -26.93
N LEU A 170 -16.05 -7.76 -26.84
CA LEU A 170 -16.98 -8.11 -25.79
C LEU A 170 -17.82 -9.31 -26.23
N PRO A 171 -18.21 -10.21 -25.31
CA PRO A 171 -19.27 -11.18 -25.53
C PRO A 171 -20.55 -10.51 -26.07
N PRO A 172 -21.36 -11.17 -26.93
CA PRO A 172 -22.49 -10.53 -27.62
C PRO A 172 -23.54 -9.90 -26.70
N ASP A 173 -23.83 -10.54 -25.57
CA ASP A 173 -24.73 -10.07 -24.51
C ASP A 173 -24.23 -8.74 -23.90
N ARG A 174 -22.94 -8.69 -23.55
CA ARG A 174 -22.32 -7.48 -22.98
C ARG A 174 -22.19 -6.36 -24.00
N PHE A 175 -21.95 -6.70 -25.27
CA PHE A 175 -21.92 -5.72 -26.34
C PHE A 175 -23.27 -5.05 -26.55
N GLN A 176 -24.36 -5.84 -26.56
CA GLN A 176 -25.72 -5.31 -26.71
C GLN A 176 -26.12 -4.43 -25.52
N ALA A 177 -25.85 -4.88 -24.28
CA ALA A 177 -26.14 -4.10 -23.09
C ALA A 177 -25.38 -2.76 -23.07
N ALA A 178 -24.07 -2.78 -23.35
CA ALA A 178 -23.26 -1.56 -23.41
C ALA A 178 -23.75 -0.62 -24.53
N ARG A 179 -24.17 -1.16 -25.68
CA ARG A 179 -24.67 -0.35 -26.79
C ARG A 179 -25.97 0.38 -26.42
N ALA A 180 -26.91 -0.31 -25.79
CA ALA A 180 -28.17 0.27 -25.35
C ALA A 180 -27.95 1.42 -24.34
N GLU A 181 -27.06 1.22 -23.36
CA GLU A 181 -26.72 2.25 -22.37
C GLU A 181 -26.09 3.49 -23.03
N PHE A 182 -25.17 3.31 -24.00
CA PHE A 182 -24.62 4.44 -24.74
C PHE A 182 -25.67 5.18 -25.58
N ASP A 183 -26.60 4.46 -26.20
CA ASP A 183 -27.67 5.08 -26.98
C ASP A 183 -28.62 5.89 -26.08
N GLU A 184 -28.95 5.39 -24.88
CA GLU A 184 -29.71 6.13 -23.87
C GLU A 184 -28.99 7.40 -23.40
N LEU A 185 -27.69 7.30 -23.09
CA LEU A 185 -26.90 8.46 -22.66
C LEU A 185 -26.77 9.53 -23.78
N MET A 186 -26.73 9.11 -25.05
CA MET A 186 -26.76 10.02 -26.21
C MET A 186 -28.11 10.70 -26.36
N GLN A 187 -29.22 9.95 -26.22
CA GLN A 187 -30.58 10.50 -26.27
C GLN A 187 -30.83 11.48 -25.12
N ALA A 188 -30.33 11.17 -23.92
CA ALA A 188 -30.39 12.04 -22.76
C ALA A 188 -29.48 13.28 -22.87
N GLY A 189 -28.65 13.37 -23.92
CA GLY A 189 -27.74 14.50 -24.14
C GLY A 189 -26.58 14.59 -23.16
N ILE A 190 -26.38 13.55 -22.33
CA ILE A 190 -25.31 13.45 -21.34
C ILE A 190 -23.96 13.28 -22.04
N ILE A 191 -23.96 12.56 -23.17
CA ILE A 191 -22.77 12.31 -23.97
C ILE A 191 -22.96 12.68 -25.44
N ARG A 192 -21.84 12.92 -26.14
CA ARG A 192 -21.79 13.06 -27.60
C ARG A 192 -20.52 12.44 -28.20
N PRO A 193 -20.55 12.06 -29.48
CA PRO A 193 -19.34 11.66 -30.19
C PRO A 193 -18.29 12.78 -30.22
N SER A 194 -17.03 12.43 -29.94
CA SER A 194 -15.90 13.36 -30.08
C SER A 194 -15.56 13.61 -31.54
N LYS A 195 -15.06 14.81 -31.87
CA LYS A 195 -14.55 15.18 -33.20
C LYS A 195 -13.02 15.32 -33.26
N THR A 196 -12.31 15.04 -32.16
CA THR A 196 -10.84 15.23 -32.09
C THR A 196 -10.09 13.91 -32.11
N SER A 197 -8.89 13.92 -32.69
CA SER A 197 -8.01 12.74 -32.74
C SER A 197 -7.50 12.29 -31.37
N TRP A 198 -7.64 13.11 -30.32
CA TRP A 198 -6.96 12.99 -29.02
C TRP A 198 -7.79 12.40 -27.88
N ILE A 199 -9.04 12.00 -28.12
CA ILE A 199 -9.92 11.48 -27.07
C ILE A 199 -10.67 10.26 -27.60
N HIS A 200 -10.64 9.16 -26.85
CA HIS A 200 -11.48 7.97 -27.08
C HIS A 200 -12.98 8.37 -27.10
N GLN A 201 -13.82 7.55 -27.74
CA GLN A 201 -14.96 7.95 -28.57
C GLN A 201 -16.13 8.79 -27.98
N ILE A 202 -16.11 9.27 -26.73
CA ILE A 202 -17.28 9.94 -26.12
C ILE A 202 -16.85 11.10 -25.19
N VAL A 203 -17.46 12.28 -25.38
CA VAL A 203 -17.29 13.46 -24.51
C VAL A 203 -18.56 13.68 -23.68
N PHE A 204 -18.42 13.76 -22.35
CA PHE A 204 -19.50 14.14 -21.44
C PHE A 204 -19.79 15.64 -21.55
N LYS A 205 -21.07 16.01 -21.67
CA LYS A 205 -21.52 17.40 -21.63
C LYS A 205 -21.95 17.71 -20.20
N LEU A 206 -21.27 18.62 -19.52
CA LEU A 206 -21.77 19.13 -18.23
C LEU A 206 -23.05 19.92 -18.51
N HIS A 207 -24.14 19.52 -17.86
CA HIS A 207 -25.40 20.25 -17.92
C HIS A 207 -25.27 21.51 -17.07
N GLU A 208 -25.01 22.64 -17.71
CA GLU A 208 -25.10 23.94 -17.09
C GLU A 208 -26.59 24.20 -16.81
N GLN A 209 -27.00 24.10 -15.55
CA GLN A 209 -28.35 24.49 -15.15
C GLN A 209 -28.48 26.01 -15.34
N ASN A 210 -29.02 26.41 -16.48
CA ASN A 210 -29.42 27.78 -16.70
C ASN A 210 -30.66 28.03 -15.84
N SER A 211 -30.47 28.75 -14.73
CA SER A 211 -31.57 29.35 -13.98
C SER A 211 -32.26 30.36 -14.88
N MET A 212 -33.53 30.15 -15.20
CA MET A 212 -34.41 31.21 -15.67
C MET A 212 -35.47 31.44 -14.59
N SER A 213 -35.50 32.70 -14.17
CA SER A 213 -36.55 33.40 -13.43
C SER A 213 -37.95 33.11 -13.93
#